data_AF-A0A0B8PE92-F1
#
_entry.id   AF-A0A0B8PE92-F1
#
_cell.length_a   1.000
_cell.length_b   1.000
_cell.length_c   1.000
_cell.angle_alpha   90.00
_cell.angle_beta   90.00
_cell.angle_gamma   90.00
#
_symmetry.space_group_name_H-M   'P 1'
#
loop_
_entity.id
_entity.type
_entity.pdbx_description
1 polymer ?
#
loop_
_entity_poly.entity_id
_entity_poly.type
_entity_poly.pdbx_seq_one_letter_code
_entity_poly.pdbx_strand_id
1 'polypeptide(L)'
;MKRSNIFKLSTVATLVTVSLGANASLYNVEMVSPSVTANEFYGSAISPADTLTATGGVEEKGILAGDTRDGTDGLPFREEAPFGIDNNFYYLDWDDLESYCYRELGYNSCENWASREWNGINNAGGLQREREAFTQGYTSNARGFDEAGALMTVPSSDYTPGGGSLEADSNNVTVNKYSADGQVIGNTSSGYYNTNGNYGLAYRERGFIGDTILLPRQDGDNIVKLMGRTMAFDSFEYPLGSGTTYVVGSAAVNPFNYNDGDKNYRGSVSSCFDDDDPGSLEACQNFAFSTKGYVWESTDSLSGLSVSTWPNTKDNDANTGWRDDTSYMGSVRGAVVRDPSVDTSLSSTPYDEKPVLVGYNTYRDDNNLLMQAAVFYPKDGFTDVAEDQWETKFIRRVEVEQDGDYIYSNSKATDINNNLIVIGEAKRRGISHQTVQQTTACSWPTQIYQLIRLQALRQFSLKIKGNRFSSIVLEAKQRRSMIITKLLVPSMLKLHVNTMVSKDANVVLYIRTQLMEQARFAQISLRTKLGG
;
A
#
# COMPACT_ATOMS: atom_id res chain seq x y z
N MET A 1 -70.18 25.30 -23.78
CA MET A 1 -68.88 25.65 -23.16
C MET A 1 -68.11 24.38 -22.81
N LYS A 2 -66.99 24.10 -23.48
CA LYS A 2 -65.94 23.21 -22.96
C LYS A 2 -64.59 23.83 -23.34
N ARG A 3 -63.84 24.27 -22.32
CA ARG A 3 -62.44 24.67 -22.40
C ARG A 3 -61.58 23.41 -22.52
N SER A 4 -60.57 23.42 -23.38
CA SER A 4 -59.43 22.50 -23.32
C SER A 4 -58.17 23.35 -23.19
N ASN A 5 -57.42 23.11 -22.12
CA ASN A 5 -56.16 23.78 -21.82
C ASN A 5 -55.06 23.20 -22.69
N ILE A 6 -54.57 23.98 -23.65
CA ILE A 6 -53.34 23.67 -24.38
C ILE A 6 -52.16 23.92 -23.42
N PHE A 7 -51.66 22.85 -22.81
CA PHE A 7 -50.38 22.84 -22.11
C PHE A 7 -49.27 23.10 -23.15
N LYS A 8 -48.59 24.25 -23.04
CA LYS A 8 -47.54 24.67 -23.97
C LYS A 8 -46.30 23.78 -23.80
N LEU A 9 -45.91 23.09 -24.88
CA LEU A 9 -44.74 22.22 -24.99
C LEU A 9 -43.38 22.92 -24.71
N SER A 10 -43.34 24.25 -24.65
CA SER A 10 -42.11 25.04 -24.52
C SER A 10 -41.41 24.92 -23.15
N THR A 11 -42.15 24.58 -22.08
CA THR A 11 -41.57 24.50 -20.72
C THR A 11 -40.84 23.17 -20.46
N VAL A 12 -41.15 22.11 -21.21
CA VAL A 12 -40.49 20.79 -21.06
C VAL A 12 -39.12 20.78 -21.76
N ALA A 13 -38.97 21.50 -22.87
CA ALA A 13 -37.68 21.60 -23.58
C ALA A 13 -36.61 22.38 -22.78
N THR A 14 -37.04 23.34 -21.95
CA THR A 14 -36.14 24.13 -21.09
C THR A 14 -35.73 23.38 -19.82
N LEU A 15 -36.54 22.41 -19.36
CA LEU A 15 -36.19 21.54 -18.23
C LEU A 15 -35.27 20.37 -18.64
N VAL A 16 -35.28 19.96 -19.92
CA VAL A 16 -34.37 18.91 -20.44
C VAL A 16 -32.99 19.46 -20.77
N THR A 17 -32.85 20.76 -21.05
CA THR A 17 -31.54 21.40 -21.30
C THR A 17 -30.76 21.72 -20.03
N VAL A 18 -31.40 21.74 -18.85
CA VAL A 18 -30.71 21.92 -17.55
C VAL A 18 -30.29 20.58 -16.92
N SER A 19 -30.72 19.43 -17.46
CA SER A 19 -30.38 18.10 -16.93
C SER A 19 -29.20 17.41 -17.63
N LEU A 20 -28.43 18.11 -18.47
CA LEU A 20 -27.20 17.60 -19.09
C LEU A 20 -25.95 18.24 -18.48
N GLY A 21 -25.91 18.36 -17.15
CA GLY A 21 -24.66 18.33 -16.39
C GLY A 21 -24.17 16.90 -16.19
N ALA A 22 -24.30 16.03 -17.20
CA ALA A 22 -23.60 14.76 -17.20
C ALA A 22 -22.20 15.06 -17.72
N ASN A 23 -21.28 15.42 -16.82
CA ASN A 23 -19.86 15.35 -17.11
C ASN A 23 -19.53 13.88 -17.33
N ALA A 24 -19.71 13.39 -18.56
CA ALA A 24 -19.12 12.14 -18.98
C ALA A 24 -17.62 12.42 -19.05
N SER A 25 -16.88 12.07 -17.99
CA SER A 25 -15.43 12.05 -18.07
C SER A 25 -15.06 11.09 -19.20
N LEU A 26 -14.43 11.62 -20.25
CA LEU A 26 -13.92 10.80 -21.34
C LEU A 26 -12.65 10.13 -20.82
N TYR A 27 -12.67 8.80 -20.76
CA TYR A 27 -11.53 8.01 -20.34
C TYR A 27 -10.74 7.52 -21.54
N ASN A 28 -9.52 8.02 -21.69
CA ASN A 28 -8.54 7.38 -22.57
C ASN A 28 -7.94 6.19 -21.83
N VAL A 29 -8.02 5.02 -22.46
CA VAL A 29 -7.32 3.82 -22.01
C VAL A 29 -6.04 3.74 -22.83
N GLU A 30 -4.91 3.87 -22.16
CA GLU A 30 -3.61 3.73 -22.80
C GLU A 30 -3.03 2.34 -22.51
N MET A 31 -2.46 1.72 -23.54
CA MET A 31 -1.77 0.45 -23.42
C MET A 31 -0.29 0.75 -23.22
N VAL A 32 0.27 0.22 -22.13
CA VAL A 32 1.70 0.23 -21.88
C VAL A 32 2.22 -1.19 -22.11
N SER A 33 3.32 -1.30 -22.85
CA SER A 33 4.05 -2.56 -23.06
C SER A 33 5.31 -2.54 -22.20
N PRO A 34 5.31 -3.23 -21.04
CA PRO A 34 6.46 -3.26 -20.15
C PRO A 34 7.69 -3.86 -20.82
N SER A 35 8.87 -3.37 -20.45
CA SER A 35 10.17 -3.89 -20.91
C SER A 35 10.58 -5.20 -20.23
N VAL A 36 9.82 -5.62 -19.21
CA VAL A 36 10.04 -6.84 -18.42
C VAL A 36 9.06 -7.94 -18.81
N THR A 37 9.48 -9.20 -18.68
CA THR A 37 8.63 -10.38 -18.90
C THR A 37 8.23 -10.97 -17.55
N ALA A 38 6.93 -11.24 -17.37
CA ALA A 38 6.40 -11.87 -16.17
C ALA A 38 5.01 -12.47 -16.42
N ASN A 39 4.50 -13.23 -15.45
CA ASN A 39 3.16 -13.82 -15.51
C ASN A 39 2.02 -12.83 -15.21
N GLU A 40 2.23 -11.89 -14.27
CA GLU A 40 1.27 -10.86 -13.87
C GLU A 40 1.95 -9.47 -13.84
N PHE A 41 1.21 -8.43 -14.20
CA PHE A 41 1.68 -7.04 -14.24
C PHE A 41 0.73 -6.11 -13.46
N TYR A 42 1.31 -5.15 -12.74
CA TYR A 42 0.60 -4.21 -11.87
C TYR A 42 1.04 -2.78 -12.20
N GLY A 43 0.08 -1.93 -12.57
CA GLY A 43 0.30 -0.49 -12.65
C GLY A 43 0.21 0.12 -11.26
N SER A 44 1.34 0.55 -10.72
CA SER A 44 1.47 0.88 -9.29
C SER A 44 1.58 2.38 -9.04
N ALA A 45 2.19 3.14 -9.96
CA ALA A 45 2.34 4.59 -9.84
C ALA A 45 2.18 5.30 -11.20
N ILE A 46 1.69 6.54 -11.16
CA ILE A 46 1.64 7.43 -12.33
C ILE A 46 2.30 8.75 -11.91
N SER A 47 3.22 9.27 -12.73
CA SER A 47 3.90 10.52 -12.42
C SER A 47 2.90 11.68 -12.38
N PRO A 48 3.22 12.77 -11.65
CA PRO A 48 2.52 14.03 -11.85
C PRO A 48 2.51 14.39 -13.34
N ALA A 49 1.39 14.93 -13.83
CA ALA A 49 1.26 15.32 -15.23
C ALA A 49 1.42 16.84 -15.35
N ASP A 50 2.27 17.29 -16.25
CA ASP A 50 2.92 18.59 -16.11
C ASP A 50 2.04 19.81 -16.46
N THR A 51 0.80 19.64 -16.92
CA THR A 51 -0.13 20.78 -17.09
C THR A 51 -1.55 20.34 -17.40
N LEU A 52 -2.53 20.83 -16.61
CA LEU A 52 -3.91 20.94 -17.09
C LEU A 52 -3.99 22.16 -17.99
N THR A 53 -4.31 21.96 -19.27
CA THR A 53 -4.66 23.04 -20.18
C THR A 53 -5.88 23.80 -19.66
N ALA A 54 -5.99 25.09 -20.01
CA ALA A 54 -7.15 25.92 -19.72
C ALA A 54 -8.48 25.37 -20.31
N THR A 55 -8.41 24.32 -21.14
CA THR A 55 -9.57 23.60 -21.69
C THR A 55 -9.88 22.28 -20.96
N GLY A 56 -9.19 21.96 -19.86
CA GLY A 56 -9.40 20.75 -19.07
C GLY A 56 -8.77 19.48 -19.65
N GLY A 57 -7.99 19.58 -20.74
CA GLY A 57 -7.11 18.51 -21.22
C GLY A 57 -5.79 18.53 -20.48
N VAL A 58 -5.15 17.38 -20.23
CA VAL A 58 -3.76 17.33 -19.72
C VAL A 58 -2.84 17.31 -20.94
N GLU A 59 -1.87 18.24 -20.99
CA GLU A 59 -0.97 18.47 -22.14
C GLU A 59 0.18 17.47 -22.19
N GLU A 60 0.74 17.09 -21.04
CA GLU A 60 1.70 16.00 -20.91
C GLU A 60 1.11 14.77 -20.20
N LYS A 61 1.49 13.59 -20.65
CA LYS A 61 1.02 12.32 -20.09
C LYS A 61 1.86 12.00 -18.86
N GLY A 62 1.19 11.65 -17.75
CA GLY A 62 1.90 11.04 -16.62
C GLY A 62 2.49 9.69 -17.05
N ILE A 63 3.73 9.44 -16.64
CA ILE A 63 4.50 8.22 -16.94
C ILE A 63 4.05 7.11 -15.99
N LEU A 64 3.77 5.91 -16.50
CA LEU A 64 3.42 4.76 -15.67
C LEU A 64 4.69 4.10 -15.11
N ALA A 65 4.68 3.77 -13.82
CA ALA A 65 5.59 2.79 -13.24
C ALA A 65 4.79 1.67 -12.57
N GLY A 66 5.38 0.49 -12.51
CA GLY A 66 4.70 -0.71 -12.07
C GLY A 66 5.66 -1.79 -11.61
N ASP A 67 5.08 -2.91 -11.19
CA ASP A 67 5.82 -4.11 -10.84
C ASP A 67 5.12 -5.36 -11.35
N THR A 68 5.86 -6.45 -11.39
CA THR A 68 5.37 -7.75 -11.86
C THR A 68 5.34 -8.79 -10.76
N ARG A 69 4.64 -9.90 -11.06
CA ARG A 69 4.68 -11.13 -10.26
C ARG A 69 4.80 -12.35 -11.14
N ASP A 70 5.68 -13.28 -10.78
CA ASP A 70 5.72 -14.60 -11.42
C ASP A 70 4.92 -15.66 -10.64
N GLY A 71 4.84 -15.53 -9.32
CA GLY A 71 3.99 -16.33 -8.45
C GLY A 71 3.57 -15.59 -7.18
N THR A 72 3.21 -16.33 -6.14
CA THR A 72 2.77 -15.72 -4.87
C THR A 72 3.94 -15.10 -4.11
N ASP A 73 3.66 -14.06 -3.32
CA ASP A 73 4.69 -13.44 -2.48
C ASP A 73 5.06 -14.33 -1.29
N GLY A 74 4.13 -15.17 -0.82
CA GLY A 74 4.22 -15.79 0.49
C GLY A 74 4.00 -14.75 1.59
N LEU A 75 4.99 -13.88 1.81
CA LEU A 75 4.90 -12.70 2.66
C LEU A 75 4.95 -11.41 1.83
N PRO A 76 4.00 -10.45 2.03
CA PRO A 76 3.95 -9.24 1.21
C PRO A 76 5.21 -8.36 1.32
N PHE A 77 5.69 -7.86 0.17
CA PHE A 77 6.88 -6.98 0.09
C PHE A 77 6.65 -5.51 0.51
N ARG A 78 5.40 -5.16 0.84
CA ARG A 78 4.98 -3.79 1.20
C ARG A 78 4.52 -3.68 2.66
N GLU A 79 4.82 -4.70 3.46
CA GLU A 79 4.50 -4.74 4.88
C GLU A 79 5.74 -5.05 5.72
N GLU A 80 5.97 -4.22 6.74
CA GLU A 80 7.09 -4.38 7.67
C GLU A 80 6.94 -5.68 8.46
N ALA A 81 5.73 -5.95 8.95
CA ALA A 81 5.32 -7.18 9.61
C ALA A 81 4.58 -8.12 8.63
N PRO A 82 4.75 -9.45 8.74
CA PRO A 82 3.97 -10.41 7.97
C PRO A 82 2.46 -10.11 8.02
N PHE A 83 1.87 -9.94 6.82
CA PHE A 83 0.47 -9.57 6.59
C PHE A 83 -0.01 -8.29 7.30
N GLY A 84 0.93 -7.44 7.74
CA GLY A 84 0.63 -6.22 8.48
C GLY A 84 -0.01 -6.47 9.84
N ILE A 85 0.14 -7.67 10.44
CA ILE A 85 -0.43 -8.02 11.75
C ILE A 85 0.56 -8.70 12.70
N ASP A 86 1.54 -9.45 12.18
CA ASP A 86 2.41 -10.29 13.01
C ASP A 86 3.66 -9.52 13.44
N ASN A 87 3.53 -8.71 14.48
CA ASN A 87 4.66 -8.03 15.11
C ASN A 87 5.42 -8.91 16.13
N ASN A 88 5.06 -10.20 16.25
CA ASN A 88 5.90 -11.20 16.94
C ASN A 88 6.91 -11.85 15.98
N PHE A 89 6.58 -11.88 14.68
CA PHE A 89 7.36 -12.50 13.60
C PHE A 89 7.44 -14.02 13.72
N TYR A 90 6.31 -14.64 14.04
CA TYR A 90 6.16 -16.10 14.10
C TYR A 90 5.71 -16.72 12.79
N TYR A 91 5.25 -15.94 11.81
CA TYR A 91 4.89 -16.50 10.51
C TYR A 91 6.13 -16.86 9.67
N LEU A 92 6.61 -18.08 9.86
CA LEU A 92 7.87 -18.57 9.31
C LEU A 92 7.66 -19.67 8.28
N ASP A 93 6.62 -20.48 8.42
CA ASP A 93 6.43 -21.69 7.62
C ASP A 93 4.99 -21.92 7.07
N TRP A 94 4.75 -23.12 6.55
CA TRP A 94 3.46 -23.51 5.97
C TRP A 94 2.32 -23.56 7.00
N ASP A 95 2.58 -24.10 8.19
CA ASP A 95 1.57 -24.26 9.25
C ASP A 95 1.13 -22.87 9.76
N ASP A 96 2.05 -21.92 9.78
CA ASP A 96 1.78 -20.53 10.11
C ASP A 96 0.91 -19.82 9.08
N LEU A 97 1.19 -20.03 7.79
CA LEU A 97 0.36 -19.51 6.69
C LEU A 97 -1.06 -20.08 6.78
N GLU A 98 -1.20 -21.37 7.04
CA GLU A 98 -2.50 -22.01 7.25
C GLU A 98 -3.23 -21.41 8.46
N SER A 99 -2.53 -21.25 9.58
CA SER A 99 -3.02 -20.63 10.79
C SER A 99 -3.54 -19.21 10.53
N TYR A 100 -2.78 -18.39 9.82
CA TYR A 100 -3.18 -17.04 9.42
C TYR A 100 -4.47 -17.09 8.57
N CYS A 101 -4.53 -18.00 7.60
CA CYS A 101 -5.71 -18.15 6.77
C CYS A 101 -6.97 -18.46 7.59
N TYR A 102 -6.89 -19.41 8.54
CA TYR A 102 -8.04 -19.76 9.38
C TYR A 102 -8.47 -18.61 10.29
N ARG A 103 -7.49 -17.94 10.93
CA ARG A 103 -7.76 -16.90 11.94
C ARG A 103 -8.23 -15.58 11.31
N GLU A 104 -7.68 -15.23 10.15
CA GLU A 104 -7.78 -13.87 9.60
C GLU A 104 -8.51 -13.78 8.26
N LEU A 105 -8.46 -14.83 7.44
CA LEU A 105 -9.16 -14.87 6.14
C LEU A 105 -10.49 -15.63 6.22
N GLY A 106 -10.59 -16.60 7.13
CA GLY A 106 -11.81 -17.40 7.32
C GLY A 106 -12.16 -18.27 6.11
N TYR A 107 -11.16 -18.68 5.32
CA TYR A 107 -11.40 -19.53 4.15
C TYR A 107 -11.66 -20.98 4.59
N ASN A 108 -12.51 -21.68 3.84
CA ASN A 108 -12.75 -23.12 4.04
C ASN A 108 -11.67 -24.00 3.36
N SER A 109 -10.71 -23.39 2.68
CA SER A 109 -9.70 -24.07 1.87
C SER A 109 -8.28 -23.62 2.25
N CYS A 110 -8.03 -23.47 3.56
CA CYS A 110 -6.79 -22.91 4.06
C CYS A 110 -5.57 -23.80 3.78
N GLU A 111 -5.68 -25.14 3.85
CA GLU A 111 -4.61 -26.05 3.41
C GLU A 111 -4.13 -25.73 1.98
N ASN A 112 -5.08 -25.56 1.05
CA ASN A 112 -4.77 -25.25 -0.36
C ASN A 112 -4.24 -23.83 -0.53
N TRP A 113 -4.75 -22.88 0.24
CA TRP A 113 -4.26 -21.51 0.23
C TRP A 113 -2.82 -21.45 0.74
N ALA A 114 -2.55 -22.04 1.90
CA ALA A 114 -1.23 -22.12 2.51
C ALA A 114 -0.23 -22.84 1.59
N SER A 115 -0.63 -23.96 0.98
CA SER A 115 0.21 -24.66 0.01
C SER A 115 0.59 -23.78 -1.19
N ARG A 116 -0.32 -22.92 -1.65
CA ARG A 116 -0.04 -21.97 -2.74
C ARG A 116 0.85 -20.81 -2.29
N GLU A 117 0.64 -20.25 -1.09
CA GLU A 117 1.49 -19.16 -0.58
C GLU A 117 2.89 -19.67 -0.15
N TRP A 118 3.00 -20.93 0.27
CA TRP A 118 4.26 -21.57 0.63
C TRP A 118 5.09 -21.96 -0.60
N ASN A 119 4.49 -22.72 -1.53
CA ASN A 119 5.21 -23.31 -2.67
C ASN A 119 5.28 -22.38 -3.90
N GLY A 120 4.48 -21.31 -3.94
CA GLY A 120 4.37 -20.49 -5.14
C GLY A 120 3.35 -21.01 -6.15
N ILE A 121 3.41 -20.45 -7.36
CA ILE A 121 2.63 -20.89 -8.53
C ILE A 121 3.62 -21.27 -9.64
N ASN A 122 3.48 -22.46 -10.22
CA ASN A 122 4.36 -22.94 -11.29
C ASN A 122 5.87 -22.86 -10.95
N ASN A 123 6.22 -23.12 -9.68
CA ASN A 123 7.58 -22.99 -9.13
C ASN A 123 8.14 -21.55 -9.13
N ALA A 124 7.28 -20.53 -9.22
CA ALA A 124 7.63 -19.14 -9.03
C ALA A 124 7.03 -18.59 -7.74
N GLY A 125 7.77 -17.73 -7.05
CA GLY A 125 7.39 -17.15 -5.76
C GLY A 125 7.35 -18.18 -4.63
N GLY A 126 6.51 -17.90 -3.63
CA GLY A 126 6.30 -18.72 -2.44
C GLY A 126 7.27 -18.43 -1.31
N LEU A 127 6.77 -18.50 -0.07
CA LEU A 127 7.58 -18.25 1.13
C LEU A 127 8.73 -19.26 1.27
N GLN A 128 8.53 -20.52 0.88
CA GLN A 128 9.57 -21.55 0.96
C GLN A 128 10.84 -21.11 0.24
N ARG A 129 10.68 -20.53 -0.95
CA ARG A 129 11.82 -20.14 -1.76
C ARG A 129 12.64 -19.04 -1.09
N GLU A 130 12.00 -18.07 -0.45
CA GLU A 130 12.71 -17.05 0.34
C GLU A 130 13.42 -17.68 1.55
N ARG A 131 12.72 -18.58 2.25
CA ARG A 131 13.24 -19.23 3.46
C ARG A 131 14.43 -20.17 3.20
N GLU A 132 14.45 -20.82 2.06
CA GLU A 132 15.47 -21.82 1.70
C GLU A 132 16.53 -21.29 0.73
N ALA A 133 16.40 -20.03 0.31
CA ALA A 133 17.28 -19.40 -0.68
C ALA A 133 18.76 -19.49 -0.32
N PHE A 134 19.10 -19.43 0.97
CA PHE A 134 20.49 -19.49 1.42
C PHE A 134 21.27 -20.70 0.90
N THR A 135 20.60 -21.84 0.76
CA THR A 135 21.23 -23.09 0.27
C THR A 135 20.82 -23.44 -1.16
N GLN A 136 19.76 -22.84 -1.68
CA GLN A 136 19.16 -23.22 -2.98
C GLN A 136 19.25 -22.14 -4.05
N GLY A 137 19.72 -20.95 -3.70
CA GLY A 137 19.65 -19.76 -4.54
C GLY A 137 18.23 -19.22 -4.67
N TYR A 138 18.10 -18.07 -5.33
CA TYR A 138 16.83 -17.39 -5.52
C TYR A 138 16.75 -16.75 -6.89
N THR A 139 15.55 -16.75 -7.47
CA THR A 139 15.23 -15.94 -8.65
C THR A 139 14.08 -15.05 -8.25
N SER A 140 14.20 -13.78 -8.63
CA SER A 140 13.22 -12.74 -8.41
C SER A 140 11.82 -13.21 -8.74
N ASN A 141 10.89 -12.95 -7.81
CA ASN A 141 9.46 -13.09 -8.01
C ASN A 141 8.82 -11.78 -8.47
N ALA A 142 9.51 -10.65 -8.29
CA ALA A 142 8.95 -9.31 -8.49
C ALA A 142 9.95 -8.38 -9.19
N ARG A 143 9.56 -7.81 -10.33
CA ARG A 143 10.40 -6.88 -11.07
C ARG A 143 9.69 -5.54 -11.23
N GLY A 144 10.36 -4.45 -10.87
CA GLY A 144 9.89 -3.10 -11.08
C GLY A 144 10.19 -2.64 -12.50
N PHE A 145 9.34 -1.80 -13.06
CA PHE A 145 9.53 -1.21 -14.37
C PHE A 145 8.90 0.17 -14.48
N ASP A 146 9.44 0.98 -15.38
CA ASP A 146 8.83 2.22 -15.88
C ASP A 146 8.92 2.24 -17.43
N GLU A 147 8.70 3.40 -18.05
CA GLU A 147 8.84 3.56 -19.50
C GLU A 147 10.29 3.46 -19.99
N ALA A 148 11.29 3.69 -19.13
CA ALA A 148 12.71 3.62 -19.48
C ALA A 148 13.24 2.19 -19.41
N GLY A 149 12.73 1.34 -18.52
CA GLY A 149 13.22 -0.03 -18.40
C GLY A 149 12.83 -0.75 -17.12
N ALA A 150 13.60 -1.80 -16.83
CA ALA A 150 13.56 -2.48 -15.54
C ALA A 150 14.26 -1.62 -14.48
N LEU A 151 13.65 -1.52 -13.30
CA LEU A 151 14.15 -0.74 -12.17
C LEU A 151 14.99 -1.61 -11.23
N MET A 152 15.98 -1.00 -10.58
CA MET A 152 16.79 -1.62 -9.52
C MET A 152 17.36 -3.00 -9.89
N THR A 153 17.84 -3.19 -11.13
CA THR A 153 18.36 -4.52 -11.56
C THR A 153 19.65 -4.93 -10.86
N VAL A 154 20.41 -3.97 -10.35
CA VAL A 154 21.61 -4.16 -9.52
C VAL A 154 21.52 -3.19 -8.34
N PRO A 155 20.76 -3.53 -7.29
CA PRO A 155 20.58 -2.65 -6.14
C PRO A 155 21.93 -2.45 -5.44
N SER A 156 22.28 -1.21 -5.11
CA SER A 156 23.54 -0.89 -4.44
C SER A 156 23.53 -1.37 -2.99
N SER A 157 24.63 -2.00 -2.55
CA SER A 157 24.86 -2.31 -1.15
C SER A 157 26.35 -2.26 -0.84
N ASP A 158 26.73 -1.48 0.17
CA ASP A 158 28.10 -1.46 0.68
C ASP A 158 28.44 -2.75 1.46
N TYR A 159 27.40 -3.46 1.91
CA TYR A 159 27.51 -4.70 2.65
C TYR A 159 27.30 -5.90 1.73
N THR A 160 28.32 -6.73 1.57
CA THR A 160 28.27 -7.95 0.75
C THR A 160 28.49 -9.18 1.63
N PRO A 161 27.44 -9.97 1.91
CA PRO A 161 27.55 -11.18 2.73
C PRO A 161 28.66 -12.13 2.29
N GLY A 162 29.59 -12.45 3.19
CA GLY A 162 30.73 -13.32 2.94
C GLY A 162 31.73 -12.82 1.88
N GLY A 163 31.62 -11.56 1.46
CA GLY A 163 32.34 -11.04 0.28
C GLY A 163 31.89 -11.71 -1.04
N GLY A 164 30.65 -12.20 -1.09
CA GLY A 164 30.09 -12.92 -2.23
C GLY A 164 29.87 -12.08 -3.47
N SER A 165 29.56 -12.75 -4.58
CA SER A 165 29.17 -12.10 -5.83
C SER A 165 27.65 -12.06 -5.97
N LEU A 166 27.09 -10.90 -6.38
CA LEU A 166 25.65 -10.78 -6.61
C LEU A 166 25.20 -11.74 -7.71
N GLU A 167 24.20 -12.56 -7.40
CA GLU A 167 23.50 -13.41 -8.36
C GLU A 167 22.54 -12.56 -9.19
N ALA A 168 22.67 -12.66 -10.51
CA ALA A 168 21.79 -11.95 -11.44
C ALA A 168 20.32 -12.35 -11.24
N ASP A 169 19.41 -11.40 -11.43
CA ASP A 169 17.96 -11.64 -11.37
C ASP A 169 17.47 -12.23 -10.04
N SER A 170 18.15 -11.95 -8.93
CA SER A 170 17.82 -12.49 -7.61
C SER A 170 17.14 -11.50 -6.67
N ASN A 171 16.96 -10.25 -7.08
CA ASN A 171 16.34 -9.21 -6.26
C ASN A 171 14.86 -8.98 -6.60
N ASN A 172 14.03 -8.78 -5.59
CA ASN A 172 12.63 -8.40 -5.75
C ASN A 172 12.51 -6.89 -5.73
N VAL A 173 11.74 -6.31 -6.64
CA VAL A 173 11.52 -4.86 -6.76
C VAL A 173 10.03 -4.58 -6.87
N THR A 174 9.56 -3.60 -6.09
CA THR A 174 8.15 -3.19 -6.03
C THR A 174 8.06 -1.67 -6.13
N VAL A 175 7.07 -1.16 -6.87
CA VAL A 175 6.87 0.28 -7.06
C VAL A 175 5.74 0.78 -6.18
N ASN A 176 5.93 1.89 -5.47
CA ASN A 176 4.94 2.45 -4.57
C ASN A 176 4.38 3.79 -5.07
N LYS A 177 5.25 4.70 -5.54
CA LYS A 177 4.82 6.04 -5.98
C LYS A 177 5.86 6.67 -6.90
N TYR A 178 5.51 7.82 -7.49
CA TYR A 178 6.49 8.79 -7.95
C TYR A 178 6.71 9.84 -6.86
N SER A 179 7.94 10.30 -6.73
CA SER A 179 8.30 11.42 -5.88
C SER A 179 7.81 12.75 -6.45
N ALA A 180 7.90 13.81 -5.65
CA ALA A 180 7.57 15.17 -6.08
C ALA A 180 8.44 15.64 -7.28
N ASP A 181 9.69 15.19 -7.36
CA ASP A 181 10.64 15.46 -8.44
C ASP A 181 10.59 14.44 -9.59
N GLY A 182 9.63 13.51 -9.58
CA GLY A 182 9.37 12.59 -10.69
C GLY A 182 10.25 11.33 -10.72
N GLN A 183 10.96 11.01 -9.64
CA GLN A 183 11.67 9.75 -9.47
C GLN A 183 10.76 8.63 -8.96
N VAL A 184 11.02 7.39 -9.33
CA VAL A 184 10.24 6.25 -8.82
C VAL A 184 10.64 5.96 -7.37
N ILE A 185 9.64 5.83 -6.49
CA ILE A 185 9.77 5.38 -5.11
C ILE A 185 9.27 3.95 -5.02
N GLY A 186 10.02 3.09 -4.34
CA GLY A 186 9.64 1.69 -4.17
C GLY A 186 10.42 0.96 -3.08
N ASN A 187 10.29 -0.36 -3.07
CA ASN A 187 11.09 -1.23 -2.21
C ASN A 187 11.84 -2.27 -3.06
N THR A 188 13.09 -2.57 -2.72
CA THR A 188 13.89 -3.63 -3.34
C THR A 188 14.55 -4.52 -2.30
N SER A 189 14.73 -5.81 -2.60
CA SER A 189 15.71 -6.62 -1.88
C SER A 189 17.12 -6.36 -2.40
N SER A 190 18.13 -6.80 -1.67
CA SER A 190 19.54 -6.65 -2.06
C SER A 190 19.96 -7.57 -3.22
N GLY A 191 19.11 -8.54 -3.56
CA GLY A 191 19.55 -9.72 -4.27
C GLY A 191 20.46 -10.59 -3.41
N TYR A 192 20.75 -11.78 -3.89
CA TYR A 192 21.50 -12.79 -3.15
C TYR A 192 22.95 -12.79 -3.57
N TYR A 193 23.86 -12.84 -2.60
CA TYR A 193 25.30 -12.87 -2.81
C TYR A 193 25.80 -14.30 -2.61
N ASN A 194 26.39 -14.87 -3.67
CA ASN A 194 26.93 -16.22 -3.65
C ASN A 194 28.36 -16.23 -3.09
N THR A 195 28.51 -16.97 -1.99
CA THR A 195 29.78 -17.24 -1.32
C THR A 195 29.92 -18.75 -1.17
N ASN A 196 30.73 -19.37 -2.03
CA ASN A 196 31.03 -20.81 -2.01
C ASN A 196 29.77 -21.71 -2.05
N GLY A 197 28.71 -21.30 -2.76
CA GLY A 197 27.47 -22.05 -2.89
C GLY A 197 26.41 -21.75 -1.83
N ASN A 198 26.69 -20.83 -0.90
CA ASN A 198 25.69 -20.22 -0.02
C ASN A 198 25.29 -18.84 -0.55
N TYR A 199 24.02 -18.49 -0.40
CA TYR A 199 23.42 -17.29 -1.00
C TYR A 199 22.89 -16.37 0.11
N GLY A 200 23.68 -15.38 0.52
CA GLY A 200 23.29 -14.45 1.59
C GLY A 200 22.59 -13.20 1.05
N LEU A 201 21.53 -12.73 1.72
CA LEU A 201 20.96 -11.40 1.53
C LEU A 201 21.73 -10.39 2.38
N ALA A 202 22.10 -9.25 1.79
CA ALA A 202 22.56 -8.10 2.58
C ALA A 202 21.40 -7.50 3.38
N TYR A 203 20.22 -7.45 2.77
CA TYR A 203 18.95 -7.06 3.37
C TYR A 203 17.79 -7.68 2.60
N ARG A 204 16.70 -8.00 3.33
CA ARG A 204 15.46 -8.50 2.71
C ARG A 204 14.77 -7.41 1.91
N GLU A 205 14.66 -6.20 2.45
CA GLU A 205 13.96 -5.07 1.82
C GLU A 205 14.56 -3.72 2.25
N ARG A 206 14.75 -2.84 1.26
CA ARG A 206 15.07 -1.42 1.42
C ARG A 206 14.13 -0.58 0.60
N GLY A 207 13.74 0.56 1.14
CA GLY A 207 13.14 1.64 0.36
C GLY A 207 14.15 2.22 -0.61
N PHE A 208 13.70 2.67 -1.78
CA PHE A 208 14.53 3.40 -2.74
C PHE A 208 13.77 4.58 -3.34
N ILE A 209 14.54 5.56 -3.81
CA ILE A 209 14.08 6.65 -4.68
C ILE A 209 15.06 6.80 -5.84
N GLY A 210 14.57 6.69 -7.08
CA GLY A 210 15.45 6.57 -8.25
C GLY A 210 16.39 5.37 -8.10
N ASP A 211 17.70 5.60 -8.09
CA ASP A 211 18.72 4.58 -7.86
C ASP A 211 19.27 4.58 -6.40
N THR A 212 18.78 5.48 -5.55
CA THR A 212 19.25 5.67 -4.18
C THR A 212 18.55 4.71 -3.23
N ILE A 213 19.31 3.83 -2.56
CA ILE A 213 18.83 2.94 -1.50
C ILE A 213 18.81 3.68 -0.17
N LEU A 214 17.67 3.70 0.53
CA LEU A 214 17.49 4.37 1.82
C LEU A 214 17.93 3.46 2.97
N LEU A 215 18.86 3.93 3.79
CA LEU A 215 19.48 3.15 4.86
C LEU A 215 18.64 3.17 6.16
N PRO A 216 18.76 2.14 7.02
CA PRO A 216 18.08 2.10 8.30
C PRO A 216 18.80 3.02 9.27
N ARG A 217 18.43 2.95 10.55
CA ARG A 217 19.25 3.52 11.62
C ARG A 217 20.71 3.05 11.52
N GLN A 218 21.64 4.01 11.52
CA GLN A 218 23.09 3.76 11.34
C GLN A 218 23.90 3.79 12.65
N ASP A 219 23.26 4.10 13.77
CA ASP A 219 23.82 3.94 15.11
C ASP A 219 23.23 2.69 15.80
N GLY A 220 24.03 2.02 16.64
CA GLY A 220 23.63 0.81 17.35
C GLY A 220 24.15 -0.50 16.73
N ASP A 221 23.36 -1.55 16.87
CA ASP A 221 23.75 -2.94 16.58
C ASP A 221 24.10 -3.16 15.10
N ASN A 222 25.15 -3.93 14.84
CA ASN A 222 25.60 -4.25 13.48
C ASN A 222 24.49 -4.86 12.62
N ILE A 223 23.68 -5.76 13.18
CA ILE A 223 22.58 -6.37 12.44
C ILE A 223 21.54 -5.36 11.94
N VAL A 224 21.27 -4.30 12.69
CA VAL A 224 20.34 -3.23 12.24
C VAL A 224 20.98 -2.43 11.12
N LYS A 225 22.25 -2.05 11.26
CA LYS A 225 22.96 -1.23 10.26
C LYS A 225 23.09 -1.96 8.93
N LEU A 226 23.50 -3.23 8.97
CA LEU A 226 23.79 -4.06 7.80
C LEU A 226 22.52 -4.63 7.18
N MET A 227 21.69 -5.33 7.98
CA MET A 227 20.53 -6.10 7.50
C MET A 227 19.17 -5.49 7.80
N GLY A 228 19.13 -4.36 8.54
CA GLY A 228 17.89 -3.67 8.88
C GLY A 228 17.03 -3.40 7.64
N ARG A 229 15.72 -3.41 7.81
CA ARG A 229 14.78 -3.16 6.71
C ARG A 229 14.42 -1.68 6.64
N THR A 230 14.21 -1.18 5.44
CA THR A 230 13.53 0.11 5.22
C THR A 230 12.45 -0.06 4.17
N MET A 231 11.47 0.83 4.19
CA MET A 231 10.45 0.94 3.13
C MET A 231 10.24 2.41 2.79
N ALA A 232 9.89 2.70 1.53
CA ALA A 232 9.59 4.05 1.06
C ALA A 232 8.22 4.08 0.36
N PHE A 233 7.37 5.03 0.72
CA PHE A 233 5.97 5.06 0.25
C PHE A 233 5.55 6.38 -0.37
N ASP A 234 6.06 7.51 0.12
CA ASP A 234 5.67 8.82 -0.35
C ASP A 234 6.83 9.82 -0.23
N SER A 235 6.64 11.02 -0.78
CA SER A 235 7.58 12.12 -0.62
C SER A 235 6.86 13.45 -0.52
N PHE A 236 7.56 14.46 -0.02
CA PHE A 236 7.10 15.84 0.00
C PHE A 236 8.28 16.80 -0.16
N GLU A 237 8.03 17.96 -0.72
CA GLU A 237 9.01 19.04 -0.80
C GLU A 237 8.87 19.96 0.41
N TYR A 238 9.98 20.28 1.10
CA TYR A 238 9.94 21.18 2.24
C TYR A 238 11.23 22.01 2.41
N PRO A 239 11.13 23.32 2.64
CA PRO A 239 9.93 24.16 2.46
C PRO A 239 9.38 24.07 1.03
N LEU A 240 8.10 24.41 0.83
CA LEU A 240 7.50 24.43 -0.51
C LEU A 240 8.28 25.38 -1.43
N GLY A 241 8.65 24.93 -2.63
CA GLY A 241 9.43 25.70 -3.61
C GLY A 241 10.94 25.76 -3.33
N SER A 242 11.45 25.00 -2.36
CA SER A 242 12.89 24.90 -2.07
C SER A 242 13.66 23.99 -3.02
N GLY A 243 12.98 23.03 -3.64
CA GLY A 243 13.58 21.91 -4.38
C GLY A 243 14.11 20.78 -3.50
N THR A 244 14.08 20.90 -2.17
CA THR A 244 14.48 19.82 -1.26
C THR A 244 13.35 18.82 -1.07
N THR A 245 13.52 17.62 -1.63
CA THR A 245 12.54 16.52 -1.54
C THR A 245 12.91 15.58 -0.41
N TYR A 246 11.94 15.31 0.47
CA TYR A 246 12.02 14.31 1.52
C TYR A 246 11.18 13.09 1.17
N VAL A 247 11.71 11.90 1.42
CA VAL A 247 11.02 10.62 1.24
C VAL A 247 10.60 10.10 2.61
N VAL A 248 9.39 9.56 2.72
CA VAL A 248 8.85 9.00 3.96
C VAL A 248 8.54 7.52 3.84
N GLY A 249 8.65 6.85 4.98
CA GLY A 249 8.46 5.42 5.05
C GLY A 249 8.69 4.85 6.45
N SER A 250 9.41 3.74 6.52
CA SER A 250 9.78 3.09 7.78
C SER A 250 11.21 2.60 7.78
N ALA A 251 11.83 2.57 8.96
CA ALA A 251 13.16 2.00 9.14
C ALA A 251 13.22 1.12 10.37
N ALA A 252 14.01 0.06 10.26
CA ALA A 252 14.50 -0.71 11.39
C ALA A 252 15.33 0.18 12.31
N VAL A 253 15.00 0.14 13.61
CA VAL A 253 15.69 0.91 14.65
C VAL A 253 16.27 0.04 15.75
N ASN A 254 15.73 -1.17 15.91
CA ASN A 254 16.13 -2.14 16.91
C ASN A 254 15.84 -3.56 16.38
N PRO A 255 16.58 -4.58 16.84
CA PRO A 255 16.18 -5.96 16.63
C PRO A 255 14.90 -6.31 17.42
N PHE A 256 14.15 -7.31 16.94
CA PHE A 256 13.11 -7.93 17.75
C PHE A 256 13.67 -8.71 18.96
N ASN A 257 12.83 -9.19 19.88
CA ASN A 257 13.28 -10.10 20.93
C ASN A 257 13.77 -11.42 20.31
N TYR A 258 15.08 -11.59 20.24
CA TYR A 258 15.78 -12.72 19.61
C TYR A 258 16.08 -13.88 20.57
N ASN A 259 15.63 -13.82 21.83
CA ASN A 259 15.81 -14.89 22.81
C ASN A 259 14.70 -15.96 22.75
N ASP A 260 13.68 -15.71 21.95
CA ASP A 260 12.55 -16.62 21.78
C ASP A 260 12.83 -17.63 20.65
N GLY A 261 12.72 -18.92 21.00
CA GLY A 261 12.97 -20.02 20.10
C GLY A 261 11.96 -20.14 18.95
N ASP A 262 10.75 -19.63 19.12
CA ASP A 262 9.68 -19.70 18.11
C ASP A 262 9.97 -18.80 16.89
N LYS A 263 10.99 -17.94 16.98
CA LYS A 263 11.46 -17.04 15.91
C LYS A 263 12.58 -17.65 15.07
N ASN A 264 13.02 -18.85 15.43
CA ASN A 264 14.12 -19.52 14.78
C ASN A 264 13.65 -20.22 13.50
N TYR A 265 14.32 -19.91 12.38
CA TYR A 265 14.16 -20.66 11.15
C TYR A 265 15.52 -21.21 10.71
N ARG A 266 15.68 -22.54 10.80
CA ARG A 266 16.93 -23.27 10.46
C ARG A 266 18.18 -22.82 11.25
N GLY A 267 17.99 -22.29 12.45
CA GLY A 267 19.09 -21.91 13.35
C GLY A 267 18.63 -20.88 14.37
N SER A 268 19.47 -20.64 15.38
CA SER A 268 19.18 -19.65 16.42
C SER A 268 19.47 -18.24 15.94
N VAL A 269 18.47 -17.36 15.95
CA VAL A 269 18.65 -15.94 15.58
C VAL A 269 19.52 -15.18 16.58
N SER A 270 19.73 -15.72 17.78
CA SER A 270 20.68 -15.15 18.76
C SER A 270 22.12 -15.14 18.26
N SER A 271 22.49 -16.03 17.33
CA SER A 271 23.84 -16.09 16.75
C SER A 271 24.18 -14.88 15.87
N CYS A 272 23.18 -14.11 15.47
CA CYS A 272 23.32 -12.99 14.55
C CYS A 272 23.97 -11.74 15.15
N PHE A 273 24.22 -11.73 16.47
CA PHE A 273 24.82 -10.61 17.20
C PHE A 273 26.30 -10.79 17.50
N ASP A 274 26.79 -12.02 17.42
CA ASP A 274 28.18 -12.37 17.72
C ASP A 274 29.07 -12.33 16.46
N ASP A 275 28.48 -12.00 15.29
CA ASP A 275 29.14 -12.01 13.98
C ASP A 275 29.14 -10.59 13.36
N ASP A 276 30.27 -10.21 12.76
CA ASP A 276 30.40 -8.96 12.00
C ASP A 276 29.79 -9.07 10.59
N ASP A 277 29.47 -10.28 10.15
CA ASP A 277 28.88 -10.60 8.85
C ASP A 277 27.61 -11.47 9.00
N PRO A 278 26.55 -10.94 9.64
CA PRO A 278 25.34 -11.72 9.95
C PRO A 278 24.64 -12.27 8.70
N GLY A 279 24.68 -11.57 7.57
CA GLY A 279 24.13 -12.00 6.29
C GLY A 279 24.84 -13.22 5.68
N SER A 280 26.02 -13.60 6.19
CA SER A 280 26.69 -14.85 5.81
C SER A 280 26.16 -16.08 6.56
N LEU A 281 25.25 -15.90 7.53
CA LEU A 281 24.67 -16.95 8.36
C LEU A 281 23.24 -17.28 7.91
N GLU A 282 22.93 -18.58 7.74
CA GLU A 282 21.59 -19.04 7.35
C GLU A 282 20.50 -18.59 8.36
N ALA A 283 20.80 -18.66 9.66
CA ALA A 283 19.88 -18.28 10.73
C ALA A 283 19.44 -16.81 10.67
N CYS A 284 20.27 -15.93 10.12
CA CYS A 284 20.04 -14.48 10.11
C CYS A 284 19.29 -13.98 8.88
N GLN A 285 19.10 -14.84 7.86
CA GLN A 285 18.41 -14.45 6.62
C GLN A 285 16.95 -14.06 6.84
N ASN A 286 16.35 -14.52 7.95
CA ASN A 286 14.95 -14.31 8.30
C ASN A 286 14.78 -13.37 9.50
N PHE A 287 15.84 -12.65 9.87
CA PHE A 287 15.83 -11.76 11.04
C PHE A 287 14.86 -10.59 10.85
N ALA A 288 14.19 -10.20 11.94
CA ALA A 288 13.19 -9.15 11.94
C ALA A 288 13.53 -8.02 12.91
N PHE A 289 12.85 -6.90 12.73
CA PHE A 289 13.21 -5.64 13.38
C PHE A 289 11.98 -4.89 13.85
N SER A 290 12.14 -4.18 14.96
CA SER A 290 11.23 -3.13 15.38
C SER A 290 11.44 -1.91 14.49
N THR A 291 10.34 -1.24 14.12
CA THR A 291 10.38 -0.13 13.17
C THR A 291 9.77 1.15 13.71
N LYS A 292 10.25 2.28 13.21
CA LYS A 292 9.60 3.59 13.35
C LYS A 292 9.28 4.15 11.97
N GLY A 293 8.32 5.08 11.93
CA GLY A 293 8.17 5.97 10.77
C GLY A 293 9.44 6.78 10.59
N TYR A 294 9.95 6.87 9.37
CA TYR A 294 11.22 7.52 9.04
C TYR A 294 11.05 8.49 7.88
N VAL A 295 11.95 9.47 7.83
CA VAL A 295 12.09 10.45 6.76
C VAL A 295 13.56 10.57 6.34
N TRP A 296 13.81 10.65 5.03
CA TRP A 296 15.14 10.84 4.44
C TRP A 296 15.10 12.03 3.50
N GLU A 297 16.21 12.74 3.36
CA GLU A 297 16.42 13.63 2.23
C GLU A 297 16.73 12.78 1.00
N SER A 298 16.03 13.03 -0.11
CA SER A 298 16.11 12.20 -1.33
C SER A 298 17.53 12.03 -1.90
N THR A 299 18.43 12.98 -1.63
CA THR A 299 19.81 12.95 -2.12
C THR A 299 20.83 12.38 -1.13
N ASP A 300 20.42 12.09 0.10
CA ASP A 300 21.29 11.53 1.14
C ASP A 300 20.61 10.34 1.85
N SER A 301 20.97 9.13 1.43
CA SER A 301 20.44 7.90 2.02
C SER A 301 20.82 7.69 3.49
N LEU A 302 21.85 8.36 4.00
CA LEU A 302 22.30 8.29 5.39
C LEU A 302 21.54 9.27 6.29
N SER A 303 20.79 10.22 5.72
CA SER A 303 20.09 11.28 6.48
C SER A 303 18.80 10.79 7.14
N GLY A 304 18.63 9.49 7.35
CA GLY A 304 17.39 8.91 7.88
C GLY A 304 17.11 9.34 9.32
N LEU A 305 15.97 9.97 9.55
CA LEU A 305 15.53 10.45 10.87
C LEU A 305 14.20 9.81 11.24
N SER A 306 14.02 9.47 12.53
CA SER A 306 12.70 9.03 12.99
C SER A 306 11.71 10.19 12.99
N VAL A 307 10.50 9.91 12.53
CA VAL A 307 9.39 10.87 12.49
C VAL A 307 8.84 11.13 13.89
N SER A 308 8.69 10.09 14.69
CA SER A 308 8.21 10.19 16.06
C SER A 308 8.62 9.00 16.92
N THR A 309 8.58 9.19 18.23
CA THR A 309 8.74 8.12 19.21
C THR A 309 7.54 7.16 19.19
N TRP A 310 7.72 5.94 19.69
CA TRP A 310 6.59 5.11 20.09
C TRP A 310 5.93 5.74 21.34
N PRO A 311 4.62 6.04 21.32
CA PRO A 311 3.97 6.66 22.47
C PRO A 311 3.75 5.66 23.60
N ASN A 312 3.71 6.15 24.83
CA ASN A 312 3.35 5.39 26.04
C ASN A 312 4.22 4.15 26.34
N THR A 313 5.45 4.08 25.83
CA THR A 313 6.42 3.03 26.20
C THR A 313 6.67 3.00 27.72
N LYS A 314 6.88 1.82 28.28
CA LYS A 314 7.25 1.64 29.71
C LYS A 314 8.63 1.02 29.83
N ASP A 315 9.17 1.02 31.05
CA ASP A 315 10.43 0.36 31.39
C ASP A 315 11.56 0.75 30.42
N ASN A 316 12.18 -0.22 29.74
CA ASN A 316 13.19 0.00 28.71
C ASN A 316 12.67 -0.23 27.28
N ASP A 317 11.35 -0.40 27.08
CA ASP A 317 10.72 -0.70 25.79
C ASP A 317 11.15 0.29 24.68
N ALA A 318 11.27 1.58 25.00
CA ALA A 318 11.69 2.61 24.04
C ALA A 318 13.13 2.41 23.51
N ASN A 319 13.97 1.74 24.29
CA ASN A 319 15.37 1.47 23.96
C ASN A 319 15.53 0.10 23.31
N THR A 320 14.79 -0.91 23.77
CA THR A 320 14.86 -2.29 23.22
C THR A 320 14.04 -2.45 21.95
N GLY A 321 12.95 -1.70 21.81
CA GLY A 321 12.03 -1.79 20.68
C GLY A 321 11.05 -2.94 20.75
N TRP A 322 10.96 -3.65 21.86
CA TRP A 322 10.02 -4.76 22.04
C TRP A 322 9.55 -4.83 23.49
N ARG A 323 8.45 -5.54 23.70
CA ARG A 323 7.91 -5.93 25.00
C ARG A 323 7.51 -7.39 24.93
N ASP A 324 7.96 -8.16 25.91
CA ASP A 324 7.82 -9.63 25.89
C ASP A 324 8.32 -10.17 24.54
N ASP A 325 7.50 -10.87 23.77
CA ASP A 325 7.90 -11.39 22.46
C ASP A 325 7.46 -10.50 21.28
N THR A 326 6.82 -9.36 21.58
CA THR A 326 6.19 -8.49 20.58
C THR A 326 7.02 -7.23 20.30
N SER A 327 7.16 -6.88 19.03
CA SER A 327 7.93 -5.73 18.58
C SER A 327 7.07 -4.48 18.44
N TYR A 328 7.65 -3.32 18.78
CA TYR A 328 7.07 -2.03 18.42
C TYR A 328 7.28 -1.77 16.93
N MET A 329 6.21 -1.36 16.25
CA MET A 329 6.18 -1.13 14.82
C MET A 329 5.60 0.25 14.51
N GLY A 330 6.13 0.89 13.48
CA GLY A 330 5.65 2.17 12.98
C GLY A 330 6.10 2.41 11.54
N SER A 331 5.31 3.16 10.79
CA SER A 331 5.55 3.45 9.38
C SER A 331 4.77 4.70 8.96
N VAL A 332 5.36 5.49 8.06
CA VAL A 332 4.66 6.56 7.35
C VAL A 332 4.35 6.08 5.94
N ARG A 333 3.09 6.21 5.51
CA ARG A 333 2.60 5.76 4.21
C ARG A 333 2.23 6.90 3.26
N GLY A 334 1.92 8.08 3.81
CA GLY A 334 1.57 9.26 3.02
C GLY A 334 2.00 10.56 3.69
N ALA A 335 2.24 11.59 2.89
CA ALA A 335 2.66 12.91 3.34
C ALA A 335 1.99 14.02 2.54
N VAL A 336 1.79 15.17 3.18
CA VAL A 336 1.42 16.41 2.50
C VAL A 336 1.99 17.60 3.24
N VAL A 337 2.55 18.57 2.51
CA VAL A 337 2.77 19.92 3.05
C VAL A 337 1.55 20.75 2.70
N ARG A 338 0.85 21.26 3.71
CA ARG A 338 -0.39 22.01 3.49
C ARG A 338 -0.08 23.35 2.84
N ASP A 339 -0.50 23.53 1.59
CA ASP A 339 -0.44 24.79 0.87
C ASP A 339 -1.81 25.50 0.91
N PRO A 340 -1.97 26.57 1.71
CA PRO A 340 -3.23 27.32 1.76
C PRO A 340 -3.55 28.07 0.46
N SER A 341 -2.61 28.22 -0.47
CA SER A 341 -2.83 28.89 -1.75
C SER A 341 -3.58 28.03 -2.77
N VAL A 342 -3.52 26.70 -2.63
CA VAL A 342 -4.19 25.74 -3.54
C VAL A 342 -5.72 25.74 -3.36
N ASP A 343 -6.21 26.07 -2.16
CA ASP A 343 -7.64 26.24 -1.90
C ASP A 343 -7.87 27.37 -0.89
N THR A 344 -8.02 28.59 -1.42
CA THR A 344 -8.25 29.81 -0.63
C THR A 344 -9.61 29.84 0.08
N SER A 345 -10.49 28.86 -0.18
CA SER A 345 -11.80 28.77 0.49
C SER A 345 -11.70 28.08 1.86
N LEU A 346 -10.56 27.45 2.17
CA LEU A 346 -10.34 26.76 3.42
C LEU A 346 -9.88 27.71 4.52
N SER A 347 -10.35 27.45 5.74
CA SER A 347 -9.85 28.15 6.93
C SER A 347 -8.38 27.84 7.19
N SER A 348 -7.62 28.82 7.65
CA SER A 348 -6.25 28.61 8.14
C SER A 348 -6.21 27.57 9.27
N THR A 349 -5.13 26.80 9.36
CA THR A 349 -4.90 25.84 10.45
C THR A 349 -3.48 25.99 10.98
N PRO A 350 -3.17 25.47 12.18
CA PRO A 350 -1.81 25.50 12.72
C PRO A 350 -0.73 24.78 11.89
N TYR A 351 -1.18 24.01 10.88
CA TYR A 351 -0.35 23.17 10.01
C TYR A 351 -0.16 23.75 8.61
N ASP A 352 -0.60 24.98 8.36
CA ASP A 352 -0.27 25.69 7.12
C ASP A 352 1.25 25.74 6.92
N GLU A 353 1.67 25.42 5.69
CA GLU A 353 3.05 25.35 5.23
C GLU A 353 3.92 24.34 6.01
N LYS A 354 3.30 23.33 6.65
CA LYS A 354 4.02 22.28 7.39
C LYS A 354 3.67 20.87 6.89
N PRO A 355 4.61 19.92 6.98
CA PRO A 355 4.40 18.54 6.57
C PRO A 355 3.54 17.77 7.58
N VAL A 356 2.33 17.37 7.20
CA VAL A 356 1.49 16.43 7.95
C VAL A 356 1.63 15.05 7.32
N LEU A 357 1.95 14.05 8.15
CA LEU A 357 2.21 12.70 7.69
C LEU A 357 1.16 11.73 8.21
N VAL A 358 0.96 10.61 7.52
CA VAL A 358 0.00 9.57 7.92
C VAL A 358 0.57 8.18 7.73
N GLY A 359 0.12 7.25 8.57
CA GLY A 359 0.56 5.86 8.52
C GLY A 359 -0.02 5.06 9.66
N TYR A 360 0.85 4.36 10.40
CA TYR A 360 0.49 3.72 11.66
C TYR A 360 1.63 3.81 12.66
N ASN A 361 1.28 3.71 13.94
CA ASN A 361 2.23 3.61 15.03
C ASN A 361 1.73 2.55 16.03
N THR A 362 2.58 2.16 16.97
CA THR A 362 2.18 1.22 18.03
C THR A 362 1.41 1.95 19.12
N TYR A 363 0.14 1.59 19.28
CA TYR A 363 -0.66 1.91 20.46
C TYR A 363 -0.42 0.80 21.50
N ARG A 364 0.14 1.18 22.64
CA ARG A 364 0.37 0.26 23.75
C ARG A 364 -0.85 0.25 24.67
N ASP A 365 -1.55 -0.88 24.72
CA ASP A 365 -2.66 -1.12 25.66
C ASP A 365 -2.25 -2.21 26.65
N ASP A 366 -2.03 -1.85 27.92
CA ASP A 366 -1.46 -2.73 28.95
C ASP A 366 -0.21 -3.51 28.53
N ASN A 367 -0.32 -4.77 28.10
CA ASN A 367 0.79 -5.59 27.59
C ASN A 367 0.73 -5.82 26.07
N ASN A 368 -0.30 -5.33 25.40
CA ASN A 368 -0.51 -5.52 23.98
C ASN A 368 0.12 -4.37 23.18
N LEU A 369 0.86 -4.70 22.13
CA LEU A 369 1.40 -3.75 21.17
C LEU A 369 0.55 -3.77 19.90
N LEU A 370 -0.34 -2.79 19.75
CA LEU A 370 -1.32 -2.74 18.67
C LEU A 370 -0.86 -1.81 17.55
N MET A 371 -0.72 -2.32 16.32
CA MET A 371 -0.41 -1.49 15.16
C MET A 371 -1.67 -0.75 14.69
N GLN A 372 -1.71 0.56 14.93
CA GLN A 372 -2.92 1.36 14.73
C GLN A 372 -2.67 2.60 13.87
N ALA A 373 -3.65 2.89 13.00
CA ALA A 373 -3.62 4.03 12.11
C ALA A 373 -3.41 5.35 12.87
N ALA A 374 -2.50 6.17 12.36
CA ALA A 374 -2.10 7.42 13.00
C ALA A 374 -1.87 8.54 11.99
N VAL A 375 -2.08 9.76 12.46
CA VAL A 375 -1.61 10.99 11.84
C VAL A 375 -0.44 11.51 12.69
N PHE A 376 0.65 11.90 12.03
CA PHE A 376 1.81 12.52 12.65
C PHE A 376 1.72 14.02 12.37
N TYR A 377 1.45 14.80 13.41
CA TYR A 377 1.36 16.25 13.31
C TYR A 377 2.70 16.88 13.70
N PRO A 378 3.19 17.89 12.97
CA PRO A 378 4.33 18.69 13.41
C PRO A 378 4.13 19.20 14.84
N LYS A 379 5.15 19.05 15.69
CA LYS A 379 5.13 19.59 17.07
C LYS A 379 5.04 21.12 17.07
N ASP A 380 4.60 21.67 18.18
CA ASP A 380 4.65 23.12 18.41
C ASP A 380 6.10 23.61 18.29
N GLY A 381 6.32 24.63 17.45
CA GLY A 381 7.66 25.13 17.16
C GLY A 381 8.44 24.37 16.07
N PHE A 382 7.79 23.47 15.32
CA PHE A 382 8.38 22.86 14.13
C PHE A 382 8.96 23.93 13.19
N THR A 383 10.25 23.82 12.90
CA THR A 383 11.01 24.75 12.05
C THR A 383 11.70 24.05 10.89
N ASP A 384 12.07 22.78 11.08
CA ASP A 384 12.76 21.99 10.07
C ASP A 384 12.49 20.49 10.26
N VAL A 385 12.83 19.69 9.25
CA VAL A 385 12.83 18.23 9.32
C VAL A 385 13.99 17.78 10.21
N ALA A 386 13.66 17.35 11.43
CA ALA A 386 14.62 16.80 12.38
C ALA A 386 14.04 15.56 13.09
N GLU A 387 14.87 14.87 13.86
CA GLU A 387 14.48 13.67 14.60
C GLU A 387 13.31 13.97 15.57
N ASP A 388 12.32 13.07 15.54
CA ASP A 388 11.15 13.05 16.38
C ASP A 388 10.37 14.38 16.43
N GLN A 389 10.33 15.14 15.33
CA GLN A 389 9.63 16.43 15.27
C GLN A 389 8.11 16.34 15.07
N TRP A 390 7.54 15.13 15.00
CA TRP A 390 6.09 14.92 14.92
C TRP A 390 5.53 14.28 16.18
N GLU A 391 4.30 14.66 16.52
CA GLU A 391 3.49 14.02 17.54
C GLU A 391 2.51 13.03 16.89
N THR A 392 2.49 11.80 17.39
CA THR A 392 1.54 10.78 16.96
C THR A 392 0.15 11.06 17.53
N LYS A 393 -0.87 11.10 16.66
CA LYS A 393 -2.29 11.11 17.02
C LYS A 393 -3.00 9.93 16.35
N PHE A 394 -3.48 8.99 17.14
CA PHE A 394 -4.19 7.83 16.63
C PHE A 394 -5.57 8.20 16.06
N ILE A 395 -5.92 7.59 14.94
CA ILE A 395 -7.21 7.79 14.28
C ILE A 395 -8.29 7.02 15.06
N ARG A 396 -9.41 7.71 15.33
CA ARG A 396 -10.53 7.15 16.09
C ARG A 396 -11.48 6.36 15.19
N ARG A 397 -12.24 5.44 15.77
CA ARG A 397 -13.20 4.51 15.12
C ARG A 397 -12.56 3.46 14.21
N VAL A 398 -11.25 3.29 14.33
CA VAL A 398 -10.44 2.27 13.65
C VAL A 398 -9.44 1.65 14.63
N GLU A 399 -9.76 1.72 15.93
CA GLU A 399 -8.97 1.18 17.02
C GLU A 399 -8.95 -0.35 16.94
N VAL A 400 -7.76 -0.95 17.02
CA VAL A 400 -7.58 -2.40 16.96
C VAL A 400 -8.33 -3.09 18.11
N GLU A 401 -8.24 -2.51 19.29
CA GLU A 401 -8.94 -2.93 20.51
C GLU A 401 -9.85 -1.80 21.01
N GLN A 402 -11.07 -2.16 21.41
CA GLN A 402 -12.02 -1.24 22.05
C GLN A 402 -12.68 -1.94 23.23
N ASP A 403 -12.58 -1.34 24.42
CA ASP A 403 -13.22 -1.84 25.66
C ASP A 403 -12.88 -3.32 25.98
N GLY A 404 -11.65 -3.77 25.64
CA GLY A 404 -11.18 -5.15 25.85
C GLY A 404 -11.49 -6.13 24.70
N ASP A 405 -12.23 -5.69 23.67
CA ASP A 405 -12.55 -6.48 22.50
C ASP A 405 -11.70 -6.06 21.30
N TYR A 406 -11.00 -7.03 20.68
CA TYR A 406 -10.28 -6.82 19.43
C TYR A 406 -11.25 -6.77 18.24
N ILE A 407 -11.47 -5.57 17.70
CA ILE A 407 -12.37 -5.31 16.57
C ILE A 407 -11.64 -5.55 15.24
N TYR A 408 -10.44 -4.98 15.11
CA TYR A 408 -9.61 -5.07 13.91
C TYR A 408 -8.35 -5.87 14.21
N SER A 409 -7.75 -6.49 13.19
CA SER A 409 -6.44 -7.13 13.29
C SER A 409 -5.33 -6.10 13.09
N ASN A 410 -5.57 -5.08 12.27
CA ASN A 410 -4.72 -3.92 12.09
C ASN A 410 -5.51 -2.75 11.52
N SER A 411 -4.94 -1.55 11.64
CA SER A 411 -5.36 -0.38 10.86
C SER A 411 -4.16 0.46 10.46
N LYS A 412 -4.22 1.08 9.28
CA LYS A 412 -3.22 2.04 8.80
C LYS A 412 -3.84 3.11 7.91
N ALA A 413 -3.36 4.34 8.04
CA ALA A 413 -3.61 5.36 7.03
C ALA A 413 -2.64 5.18 5.86
N THR A 414 -3.11 5.42 4.64
CA THR A 414 -2.35 5.13 3.41
C THR A 414 -2.02 6.39 2.61
N ASP A 415 -2.82 7.45 2.71
CA ASP A 415 -2.58 8.71 2.00
C ASP A 415 -3.34 9.88 2.66
N ILE A 416 -2.90 11.11 2.36
CA ILE A 416 -3.48 12.36 2.84
C ILE A 416 -3.50 13.40 1.70
N ASN A 417 -4.44 14.35 1.75
CA ASN A 417 -4.49 15.46 0.80
C ASN A 417 -4.29 16.83 1.44
N ASN A 418 -4.19 17.87 0.61
CA ASN A 418 -3.99 19.25 1.05
C ASN A 418 -5.11 19.77 1.99
N ASN A 419 -6.28 19.15 1.94
CA ASN A 419 -7.42 19.46 2.80
C ASN A 419 -7.38 18.69 4.12
N LEU A 420 -6.25 18.01 4.40
CA LEU A 420 -6.02 17.13 5.55
C LEU A 420 -7.03 15.98 5.65
N ILE A 421 -7.60 15.57 4.52
CA ILE A 421 -8.45 14.38 4.43
C ILE A 421 -7.54 13.17 4.30
N VAL A 422 -7.67 12.26 5.26
CA VAL A 422 -6.92 11.02 5.34
C VAL A 422 -7.74 9.87 4.80
N ILE A 423 -7.11 8.99 4.02
CA ILE A 423 -7.64 7.69 3.66
C ILE A 423 -6.77 6.58 4.25
N GLY A 424 -7.35 5.39 4.40
CA GLY A 424 -6.67 4.27 5.00
C GLY A 424 -7.51 2.99 4.94
N GLU A 425 -6.98 1.94 5.55
CA GLU A 425 -7.61 0.64 5.65
C GLU A 425 -7.57 0.11 7.09
N ALA A 426 -8.57 -0.69 7.43
CA ALA A 426 -8.63 -1.45 8.66
C ALA A 426 -9.14 -2.85 8.35
N LYS A 427 -8.40 -3.88 8.77
CA LYS A 427 -8.81 -5.28 8.56
C LYS A 427 -9.60 -5.75 9.77
N ARG A 428 -10.83 -6.18 9.56
CA ARG A 428 -11.65 -6.75 10.64
C ARG A 428 -11.07 -8.09 11.08
N ARG A 429 -11.04 -8.33 12.39
CA ARG A 429 -10.58 -9.60 12.94
C ARG A 429 -11.44 -10.76 12.46
N GLY A 430 -10.81 -11.79 11.88
CA GLY A 430 -11.52 -12.88 11.19
C GLY A 430 -12.48 -13.69 12.08
N ILE A 431 -12.22 -13.74 13.40
CA ILE A 431 -13.10 -14.41 14.38
C ILE A 431 -14.41 -13.64 14.64
N SER A 432 -14.50 -12.38 14.23
CA SER A 432 -15.70 -11.54 14.37
C SER A 432 -16.51 -11.55 13.07
N HIS A 433 -17.32 -12.58 12.85
CA HIS A 433 -18.19 -12.70 11.67
C HIS A 433 -19.27 -11.60 11.60
N GLN A 434 -18.96 -10.40 11.13
CA GLN A 434 -19.88 -9.48 10.42
C GLN A 434 -19.08 -8.61 9.44
N THR A 435 -19.27 -8.74 8.14
CA THR A 435 -18.59 -7.87 7.16
C THR A 435 -19.13 -6.44 7.26
N VAL A 436 -18.28 -5.47 7.62
CA VAL A 436 -18.54 -4.03 7.40
C VAL A 436 -17.29 -3.45 6.76
N GLN A 437 -17.39 -3.08 5.48
CA GLN A 437 -16.41 -2.22 4.83
C GLN A 437 -16.77 -0.78 5.26
N GLN A 438 -15.97 -0.18 6.14
CA GLN A 438 -16.23 1.17 6.63
C GLN A 438 -15.18 2.13 6.07
N THR A 439 -15.61 3.00 5.17
CA THR A 439 -14.83 4.17 4.76
C THR A 439 -15.03 5.25 5.82
N THR A 440 -14.05 5.47 6.69
CA THR A 440 -14.09 6.52 7.72
C THR A 440 -13.41 7.77 7.19
N ALA A 441 -14.20 8.72 6.68
CA ALA A 441 -13.73 10.10 6.53
C ALA A 441 -13.73 10.75 7.92
N CYS A 442 -12.56 10.96 8.51
CA CYS A 442 -12.44 11.73 9.74
C CYS A 442 -12.44 13.23 9.41
N SER A 443 -13.61 13.86 9.48
CA SER A 443 -13.75 15.32 9.55
C SER A 443 -14.42 15.71 10.88
N TRP A 444 -13.85 16.67 11.61
CA TRP A 444 -14.44 17.27 12.81
C TRP A 444 -14.40 18.82 12.69
N PRO A 445 -15.36 19.57 13.27
CA PRO A 445 -16.55 19.98 12.54
C PRO A 445 -16.66 21.50 12.36
N THR A 446 -17.29 21.91 11.26
CA THR A 446 -18.23 23.04 11.28
C THR A 446 -19.45 22.66 10.43
N GLN A 447 -20.63 22.95 10.96
CA GLN A 447 -21.93 22.38 10.62
C GLN A 447 -22.25 22.36 9.11
N ILE A 448 -22.75 21.22 8.60
CA ILE A 448 -23.97 21.09 7.77
C ILE A 448 -24.34 19.59 7.70
N TYR A 449 -25.61 19.28 8.00
CA TYR A 449 -26.20 17.95 7.98
C TYR A 449 -26.33 17.39 6.54
N GLN A 450 -25.90 16.15 6.29
CA GLN A 450 -26.67 15.19 5.47
C GLN A 450 -26.37 13.73 5.87
N LEU A 451 -27.45 13.00 6.14
CA LEU A 451 -27.48 11.56 6.45
C LEU A 451 -27.49 10.74 5.16
N ILE A 452 -26.54 9.80 5.01
CA ILE A 452 -26.68 8.67 4.09
C ILE A 452 -26.47 7.37 4.89
N ARG A 453 -27.55 6.60 5.07
CA ARG A 453 -27.49 5.19 5.53
C ARG A 453 -27.48 4.29 4.29
N LEU A 454 -26.48 3.43 4.14
CA LEU A 454 -26.55 2.27 3.24
C LEU A 454 -26.82 1.00 4.05
N GLN A 455 -27.92 0.30 3.72
CA GLN A 455 -28.22 -1.05 4.20
C GLN A 455 -27.64 -2.10 3.24
N ALA A 456 -27.09 -3.16 3.82
CA ALA A 456 -26.44 -4.29 3.16
C ALA A 456 -27.38 -5.14 2.28
N LEU A 457 -26.84 -5.69 1.17
CA LEU A 457 -27.47 -6.76 0.38
C LEU A 457 -26.54 -7.96 0.22
N ARG A 458 -27.13 -9.15 0.40
CA ARG A 458 -26.53 -10.49 0.46
C ARG A 458 -26.11 -11.03 -0.93
N GLN A 459 -25.10 -11.91 -0.92
CA GLN A 459 -24.57 -12.68 -2.06
C GLN A 459 -25.61 -13.57 -2.78
N PHE A 460 -25.45 -13.73 -4.09
CA PHE A 460 -25.95 -14.86 -4.88
C PHE A 460 -24.77 -15.51 -5.65
N SER A 461 -24.70 -16.84 -5.62
CA SER A 461 -23.74 -17.66 -6.36
C SER A 461 -24.40 -18.24 -7.61
N LEU A 462 -23.67 -18.31 -8.74
CA LEU A 462 -24.16 -18.90 -9.99
C LEU A 462 -23.20 -19.97 -10.53
N LYS A 463 -23.74 -21.17 -10.76
CA LYS A 463 -23.07 -22.33 -11.39
C LYS A 463 -23.35 -22.32 -12.90
N ILE A 464 -22.33 -22.49 -13.74
CA ILE A 464 -22.49 -22.59 -15.20
C ILE A 464 -22.05 -23.99 -15.68
N LYS A 465 -22.94 -24.69 -16.42
CA LYS A 465 -22.60 -25.83 -17.30
C LYS A 465 -22.58 -25.31 -18.75
N GLY A 466 -21.54 -25.65 -19.51
CA GLY A 466 -21.34 -25.19 -20.89
C GLY A 466 -22.29 -25.81 -21.91
N ASN A 467 -22.63 -25.08 -22.98
CA ASN A 467 -22.00 -25.20 -24.31
C ASN A 467 -22.74 -24.31 -25.33
N ARG A 468 -21.97 -23.69 -26.24
CA ARG A 468 -22.34 -23.00 -27.51
C ARG A 468 -22.83 -21.54 -27.45
N PHE A 469 -22.21 -20.77 -28.36
CA PHE A 469 -22.40 -19.35 -28.67
C PHE A 469 -23.80 -19.02 -29.23
N SER A 470 -24.46 -18.01 -28.66
CA SER A 470 -25.23 -16.98 -29.38
C SER A 470 -25.80 -15.93 -28.40
N SER A 471 -25.86 -14.68 -28.85
CA SER A 471 -26.36 -13.45 -28.21
C SER A 471 -27.48 -13.58 -27.15
N ILE A 472 -27.37 -12.88 -26.03
CA ILE A 472 -28.47 -12.69 -25.06
C ILE A 472 -29.03 -11.27 -25.18
N VAL A 473 -30.28 -11.18 -25.65
CA VAL A 473 -31.17 -10.02 -25.51
C VAL A 473 -32.03 -10.24 -24.27
N LEU A 474 -32.06 -9.29 -23.33
CA LEU A 474 -32.95 -9.30 -22.17
C LEU A 474 -34.06 -8.26 -22.33
N GLU A 475 -35.22 -8.68 -22.83
CA GLU A 475 -36.49 -7.94 -22.73
C GLU A 475 -37.17 -8.28 -21.39
N ALA A 476 -37.42 -7.28 -20.55
CA ALA A 476 -38.25 -7.44 -19.35
C ALA A 476 -39.72 -7.20 -19.69
N LYS A 477 -40.53 -8.27 -19.66
CA LYS A 477 -41.98 -8.24 -19.89
C LYS A 477 -42.72 -7.87 -18.59
N GLN A 478 -43.36 -6.71 -18.59
CA GLN A 478 -44.12 -6.15 -17.47
C GLN A 478 -45.54 -6.76 -17.41
N ARG A 479 -46.00 -7.23 -16.22
CA ARG A 479 -47.44 -7.44 -15.96
C ARG A 479 -47.88 -7.05 -14.53
N ARG A 480 -48.78 -6.06 -14.51
CA ARG A 480 -49.94 -5.76 -13.63
C ARG A 480 -49.75 -5.33 -12.15
N SER A 481 -49.89 -4.00 -11.98
CA SER A 481 -50.92 -3.26 -11.19
C SER A 481 -50.88 -3.26 -9.65
N MET A 482 -50.52 -2.13 -9.02
CA MET A 482 -51.46 -1.13 -8.45
C MET A 482 -50.69 0.12 -7.94
N ILE A 483 -51.40 1.23 -7.80
CA ILE A 483 -50.95 2.65 -7.76
C ILE A 483 -50.46 3.09 -6.36
N ILE A 484 -49.40 3.92 -6.29
CA ILE A 484 -49.30 5.19 -5.52
C ILE A 484 -47.91 5.85 -5.72
N THR A 485 -47.94 7.07 -6.26
CA THR A 485 -47.07 8.26 -6.12
C THR A 485 -45.53 8.15 -6.13
N LYS A 486 -44.95 8.68 -7.23
CA LYS A 486 -43.63 9.33 -7.43
C LYS A 486 -42.68 9.38 -6.21
N LEU A 487 -41.57 8.64 -6.32
CA LEU A 487 -40.25 9.09 -5.89
C LEU A 487 -39.30 8.92 -7.08
N LEU A 488 -38.86 10.02 -7.68
CA LEU A 488 -37.85 10.05 -8.73
C LEU A 488 -36.48 9.82 -8.08
N VAL A 489 -35.87 8.67 -8.33
CA VAL A 489 -34.42 8.46 -8.14
C VAL A 489 -33.83 8.30 -9.54
N PRO A 490 -32.88 9.13 -9.98
CA PRO A 490 -32.31 9.01 -11.32
C PRO A 490 -31.21 7.95 -11.38
N SER A 491 -31.35 7.08 -12.38
CA SER A 491 -30.32 6.46 -13.24
C SER A 491 -29.06 5.85 -12.62
N MET A 492 -29.00 4.50 -12.66
CA MET A 492 -27.75 3.74 -12.66
C MET A 492 -26.97 3.98 -13.96
N LEU A 493 -25.68 4.27 -13.82
CA LEU A 493 -24.69 4.28 -14.91
C LEU A 493 -24.50 2.84 -15.43
N LYS A 494 -24.76 2.60 -16.73
CA LYS A 494 -24.40 1.35 -17.41
C LYS A 494 -23.02 1.51 -18.02
N LEU A 495 -22.02 0.78 -17.51
CA LEU A 495 -20.71 0.63 -18.14
C LEU A 495 -20.86 -0.30 -19.36
N HIS A 496 -20.64 0.21 -20.58
CA HIS A 496 -20.41 -0.64 -21.77
C HIS A 496 -18.89 -0.75 -21.96
N VAL A 497 -18.32 -1.90 -21.59
CA VAL A 497 -16.96 -2.27 -21.96
C VAL A 497 -17.05 -3.11 -23.22
N ASN A 498 -16.68 -2.54 -24.37
CA ASN A 498 -16.43 -3.33 -25.58
C ASN A 498 -15.06 -4.00 -25.42
N THR A 499 -15.05 -5.31 -25.16
CA THR A 499 -13.84 -6.12 -25.19
C THR A 499 -13.35 -6.25 -26.64
N MET A 500 -12.30 -5.51 -27.00
CA MET A 500 -11.46 -5.87 -28.15
C MET A 500 -10.50 -6.97 -27.71
N VAL A 501 -10.61 -8.14 -28.35
CA VAL A 501 -9.63 -9.22 -28.20
C VAL A 501 -8.42 -8.85 -29.08
N SER A 502 -7.38 -8.29 -28.47
CA SER A 502 -6.05 -8.24 -29.06
C SER A 502 -5.36 -9.59 -28.89
N LYS A 503 -4.57 -10.01 -29.89
CA LYS A 503 -3.81 -11.27 -29.89
C LYS A 503 -2.41 -11.13 -29.29
N ASP A 504 -2.04 -9.95 -28.79
CA ASP A 504 -0.70 -9.69 -28.27
C ASP A 504 -0.66 -9.81 -26.74
N ALA A 505 0.33 -10.55 -26.24
CA ALA A 505 0.27 -11.25 -24.96
C ALA A 505 0.73 -10.47 -23.71
N ASN A 506 1.03 -9.16 -23.78
CA ASN A 506 1.64 -8.40 -22.68
C ASN A 506 1.03 -6.99 -22.57
N VAL A 507 -0.09 -6.82 -21.87
CA VAL A 507 -0.79 -5.51 -21.80
C VAL A 507 -1.27 -5.18 -20.39
N VAL A 508 -0.95 -3.97 -19.93
CA VAL A 508 -1.57 -3.32 -18.76
C VAL A 508 -2.49 -2.20 -19.25
N LEU A 509 -3.69 -2.10 -18.66
CA LEU A 509 -4.71 -1.09 -18.99
C LEU A 509 -4.95 -0.17 -17.80
N TYR A 510 -4.98 1.15 -17.99
CA TYR A 510 -5.42 2.11 -16.97
C TYR A 510 -6.48 3.09 -17.51
N ILE A 511 -7.22 3.73 -16.59
CA ILE A 511 -8.41 4.55 -16.86
C ILE A 511 -8.15 6.02 -16.47
N ARG A 512 -8.24 6.98 -17.40
CA ARG A 512 -7.96 8.42 -17.18
C ARG A 512 -9.20 9.31 -17.04
N THR A 513 -9.41 10.06 -15.96
CA THR A 513 -10.50 11.06 -15.88
C THR A 513 -10.17 12.37 -16.61
N GLN A 514 -11.08 12.91 -17.42
CA GLN A 514 -11.12 14.34 -17.80
C GLN A 514 -12.22 15.04 -16.99
N LEU A 515 -11.87 15.93 -16.06
CA LEU A 515 -12.82 16.78 -15.34
C LEU A 515 -12.18 18.13 -14.96
N MET A 516 -12.91 19.21 -15.21
CA MET A 516 -12.67 20.54 -14.62
C MET A 516 -12.95 20.46 -13.11
N GLU A 517 -11.99 20.96 -12.33
CA GLU A 517 -11.97 21.09 -10.87
C GLU A 517 -12.16 19.80 -10.05
N GLN A 518 -11.12 19.51 -9.25
CA GLN A 518 -11.03 18.48 -8.21
C GLN A 518 -11.28 17.03 -8.67
N ALA A 519 -10.23 16.34 -9.15
CA ALA A 519 -10.24 14.88 -9.25
C ALA A 519 -8.86 14.29 -8.93
N ARG A 520 -8.77 13.54 -7.82
CA ARG A 520 -7.77 12.49 -7.63
C ARG A 520 -8.26 11.21 -8.31
N PHE A 521 -7.34 10.47 -8.91
CA PHE A 521 -7.56 9.24 -9.66
C PHE A 521 -8.10 8.10 -8.78
N ALA A 522 -9.11 7.37 -9.27
CA ALA A 522 -9.48 6.08 -8.72
C ALA A 522 -8.64 4.99 -9.39
N GLN A 523 -7.82 4.28 -8.61
CA GLN A 523 -7.04 3.14 -9.07
C GLN A 523 -7.98 1.93 -9.26
N ILE A 524 -8.16 1.48 -10.50
CA ILE A 524 -8.90 0.25 -10.83
C ILE A 524 -7.87 -0.79 -11.23
N SER A 525 -7.62 -1.77 -10.35
CA SER A 525 -6.78 -2.93 -10.67
C SER A 525 -7.58 -3.91 -11.54
N LEU A 526 -7.19 -4.05 -12.80
CA LEU A 526 -7.74 -5.06 -13.72
C LEU A 526 -6.80 -6.26 -13.76
N ARG A 527 -7.27 -7.40 -13.26
CA ARG A 527 -6.53 -8.67 -13.29
C ARG A 527 -6.81 -9.40 -14.60
N THR A 528 -5.84 -9.43 -15.52
CA THR A 528 -5.91 -10.29 -16.72
C THR A 528 -5.21 -11.61 -16.43
N LYS A 529 -5.98 -12.70 -16.37
CA LYS A 529 -5.45 -14.06 -16.19
C LYS A 529 -5.29 -14.72 -17.56
N LEU A 530 -4.07 -15.07 -17.94
CA LEU A 530 -3.81 -15.87 -19.13
C LEU A 530 -4.22 -17.32 -18.85
N GLY A 531 -5.22 -17.81 -19.59
CA GLY A 531 -5.61 -19.22 -19.60
C GLY A 531 -4.94 -19.94 -20.76
N GLY A 532 -4.10 -20.92 -20.45
CA GLY A 532 -3.74 -22.04 -21.31
C GLY A 532 -4.44 -23.29 -20.80
#